data_AF-A0AAU1C3A8-F1
#
_entry.id   AF-A0AAU1C3A8-F1
#
_cell.length_a   1.000
_cell.length_b   1.000
_cell.length_c   1.000
_cell.angle_alpha   90.00
_cell.angle_beta   90.00
_cell.angle_gamma   90.00
#
_symmetry.space_group_name_H-M   'P 1'
#
loop_
_entity.id
_entity.type
_entity.pdbx_description
1 polymer ?
#
loop_
_entity_poly.entity_id
_entity_poly.type
_entity_poly.pdbx_seq_one_letter_code
_entity_poly.pdbx_strand_id
1 'polypeptide(L)'
;MAEQWDTFIPGVIGLIGVLAGILVGRWQATHQARVEHGQWLRGQRQEAHLALLNAWVTCVKEFQEMIDPDQVSVERHLAETHSGDGWQASEDRIWDRSEVISEPVENALEQVALLGPASMDTACAQLASTLSALTQAIRLQAGSPAWPNRDACHSAWDQAAAARILFVSAYRKATWTAPSPRRLRGT
;
A
#
# COMPACT_ATOMS: atom_id res chain seq x y z
N MET A 1 -54.47 -22.23 -48.98
CA MET A 1 -53.04 -22.27 -48.58
C MET A 1 -52.52 -20.90 -48.11
N ALA A 2 -53.35 -20.07 -47.47
CA ALA A 2 -52.95 -18.76 -46.94
C ALA A 2 -52.86 -18.75 -45.40
N GLU A 3 -53.59 -19.64 -44.72
CA GLU A 3 -53.66 -19.69 -43.25
C GLU A 3 -52.42 -20.28 -42.55
N GLN A 4 -51.55 -20.99 -43.27
CA GLN A 4 -50.36 -21.62 -42.68
C GLN A 4 -49.17 -20.65 -42.53
N TRP A 5 -49.19 -19.51 -43.23
CA TRP A 5 -48.13 -18.50 -43.17
C TRP A 5 -48.31 -17.50 -42.02
N ASP A 6 -49.56 -17.22 -41.61
CA ASP A 6 -49.86 -16.27 -40.53
C ASP A 6 -49.46 -16.77 -39.13
N THR A 7 -49.36 -18.09 -38.95
CA THR A 7 -48.92 -18.69 -37.68
C THR A 7 -47.39 -18.86 -37.59
N PHE A 8 -46.70 -18.90 -38.73
CA PHE A 8 -45.25 -19.17 -38.79
C PHE A 8 -44.42 -17.94 -38.42
N ILE A 9 -44.88 -16.75 -38.82
CA ILE A 9 -44.20 -15.46 -38.59
C ILE A 9 -44.11 -15.10 -37.09
N PRO A 10 -45.20 -15.16 -36.28
CA PRO A 10 -45.11 -14.81 -34.86
C PRO A 10 -44.25 -15.79 -34.04
N GLY A 11 -44.22 -17.08 -34.41
CA GLY A 11 -43.41 -18.10 -33.74
C GLY A 11 -41.90 -17.90 -33.89
N VAL A 12 -41.44 -17.48 -35.07
CA VAL A 12 -40.01 -17.19 -35.34
C VAL A 12 -39.57 -15.90 -34.66
N ILE A 13 -40.43 -14.86 -34.67
CA ILE A 13 -40.14 -13.58 -33.99
C ILE A 13 -40.04 -13.79 -32.47
N GLY A 14 -40.93 -14.60 -31.88
CA GLY A 14 -40.88 -14.97 -30.47
C GLY A 14 -39.59 -15.72 -30.09
N LEU A 15 -39.17 -16.69 -30.91
CA LEU A 15 -37.95 -17.47 -30.66
C LEU A 15 -36.67 -16.60 -30.78
N ILE A 16 -36.60 -15.72 -31.78
CA ILE A 16 -35.49 -14.77 -31.95
C ILE A 16 -35.45 -13.77 -30.79
N GLY A 17 -36.60 -13.27 -30.33
CA GLY A 17 -36.69 -12.38 -29.17
C GLY A 17 -36.19 -13.02 -27.87
N VAL A 18 -36.51 -14.30 -27.64
CA VAL A 18 -36.02 -15.07 -26.47
C VAL A 18 -34.51 -15.27 -26.54
N LEU A 19 -33.97 -15.68 -27.70
CA LEU A 19 -32.53 -15.87 -27.88
C LEU A 19 -31.73 -14.57 -27.76
N ALA A 20 -32.24 -13.48 -28.35
CA ALA A 20 -31.65 -12.15 -28.21
C ALA A 20 -31.70 -11.65 -26.76
N GLY A 21 -32.81 -11.89 -26.05
CA GLY A 21 -32.95 -11.57 -24.62
C GLY A 21 -31.97 -12.33 -23.73
N ILE A 22 -31.73 -13.62 -24.00
CA ILE A 22 -30.74 -14.44 -23.26
C ILE A 22 -29.31 -13.94 -23.52
N LEU A 23 -28.98 -13.59 -24.76
CA LEU A 23 -27.66 -13.07 -25.13
C LEU A 23 -27.40 -11.69 -24.50
N VAL A 24 -28.37 -10.78 -24.57
CA VAL A 24 -28.30 -9.45 -23.94
C VAL A 24 -28.23 -9.57 -22.42
N GLY A 25 -29.01 -10.46 -21.81
CA GLY A 25 -28.98 -10.73 -20.36
C GLY A 25 -27.64 -11.29 -19.89
N ARG A 26 -27.03 -12.22 -20.63
CA ARG A 26 -25.68 -12.72 -20.33
C ARG A 26 -24.63 -11.62 -20.47
N TRP A 27 -24.74 -10.79 -21.51
CA TRP A 27 -23.82 -9.68 -21.72
C TRP A 27 -23.93 -8.66 -20.58
N GLN A 28 -25.16 -8.31 -20.19
CA GLN A 28 -25.44 -7.41 -19.07
C GLN A 28 -24.93 -7.99 -17.74
N ALA A 29 -25.13 -9.27 -17.46
CA ALA A 29 -24.59 -9.94 -16.27
C ALA A 29 -23.05 -9.96 -16.26
N THR A 30 -22.39 -10.24 -17.40
CA THR A 30 -20.92 -10.18 -17.48
C THR A 30 -20.38 -8.76 -17.35
N HIS A 31 -21.10 -7.76 -17.86
CA HIS A 31 -20.74 -6.36 -17.70
C HIS A 31 -20.91 -5.91 -16.26
N GLN A 32 -22.02 -6.27 -15.62
CA GLN A 32 -22.30 -5.94 -14.23
C GLN A 32 -21.29 -6.62 -13.29
N ALA A 33 -21.03 -7.92 -13.45
CA ALA A 33 -20.01 -8.63 -12.67
C ALA A 33 -18.61 -8.01 -12.85
N ARG A 34 -18.26 -7.57 -14.07
CA ARG A 34 -16.98 -6.91 -14.35
C ARG A 34 -16.89 -5.51 -13.72
N VAL A 35 -17.99 -4.77 -13.68
CA VAL A 35 -18.05 -3.45 -13.03
C VAL A 35 -17.98 -3.61 -11.51
N GLU A 36 -18.76 -4.53 -10.93
CA GLU A 36 -18.74 -4.83 -9.49
C GLU A 36 -17.37 -5.31 -9.04
N HIS A 37 -16.75 -6.26 -9.76
CA HIS A 37 -15.40 -6.73 -9.45
C HIS A 37 -14.35 -5.61 -9.57
N GLY A 38 -14.48 -4.73 -10.57
CA GLY A 38 -13.60 -3.57 -10.73
C GLY A 38 -13.76 -2.52 -9.62
N GLN A 39 -14.98 -2.32 -9.13
CA GLN A 39 -15.24 -1.45 -7.98
C GLN A 39 -14.70 -2.06 -6.68
N TRP A 40 -14.86 -3.37 -6.50
CA TRP A 40 -14.32 -4.10 -5.34
C TRP A 40 -12.80 -4.02 -5.26
N LEU A 41 -12.10 -4.29 -6.37
CA LEU A 41 -10.63 -4.15 -6.44
C LEU A 41 -10.17 -2.70 -6.19
N ARG A 42 -10.95 -1.70 -6.61
CA ARG A 42 -10.65 -0.29 -6.31
C ARG A 42 -10.75 0.00 -4.81
N GLY A 43 -11.80 -0.50 -4.15
CA GLY A 43 -11.97 -0.36 -2.70
C GLY A 43 -10.78 -0.96 -1.94
N GLN A 44 -10.44 -2.22 -2.24
CA GLN A 44 -9.28 -2.89 -1.62
C GLN A 44 -7.96 -2.15 -1.84
N ARG A 45 -7.74 -1.61 -3.05
CA ARG A 45 -6.58 -0.76 -3.31
C ARG A 45 -6.59 0.44 -2.39
N GLN A 46 -7.67 1.23 -2.35
CA GLN A 46 -7.72 2.43 -1.52
C GLN A 46 -7.46 2.12 -0.04
N GLU A 47 -8.03 1.05 0.47
CA GLU A 47 -7.79 0.57 1.84
C GLU A 47 -6.32 0.23 2.08
N ALA A 48 -5.67 -0.52 1.18
CA ALA A 48 -4.25 -0.86 1.29
C ALA A 48 -3.35 0.39 1.27
N HIS A 49 -3.63 1.37 0.40
CA HIS A 49 -2.86 2.62 0.34
C HIS A 49 -3.03 3.47 1.60
N LEU A 50 -4.25 3.52 2.17
CA LEU A 50 -4.51 4.22 3.43
C LEU A 50 -3.84 3.52 4.62
N ALA A 51 -3.88 2.19 4.67
CA ALA A 51 -3.19 1.39 5.67
C ALA A 51 -1.68 1.67 5.65
N LEU A 52 -1.08 1.67 4.46
CA LEU A 52 0.34 2.02 4.29
C LEU A 52 0.65 3.44 4.77
N LEU A 53 -0.14 4.44 4.39
CA LEU A 53 0.10 5.82 4.82
C LEU A 53 -0.01 5.99 6.34
N ASN A 54 -0.97 5.32 6.97
CA ASN A 54 -1.13 5.34 8.42
C ASN A 54 0.05 4.64 9.12
N ALA A 55 0.40 3.43 8.67
CA ALA A 55 1.56 2.70 9.19
C ALA A 55 2.85 3.53 9.06
N TRP A 56 3.06 4.17 7.91
CA TRP A 56 4.22 5.02 7.66
C TRP A 56 4.31 6.19 8.64
N VAL A 57 3.21 6.92 8.86
CA VAL A 57 3.19 8.07 9.77
C VAL A 57 3.45 7.62 11.21
N THR A 58 2.83 6.51 11.63
CA THR A 58 3.08 5.93 12.95
C THR A 58 4.54 5.52 13.12
N CYS A 59 5.09 4.78 12.16
CA CYS A 59 6.48 4.34 12.16
C CYS A 59 7.47 5.50 12.26
N VAL A 60 7.33 6.54 11.43
CA VAL A 60 8.20 7.73 11.48
C VAL A 60 8.10 8.42 12.84
N LYS A 61 6.89 8.53 13.39
CA LYS A 61 6.68 9.14 14.71
C LYS A 61 7.35 8.31 15.82
N GLU A 62 7.19 6.99 15.82
CA GLU A 62 7.79 6.11 16.82
C GLU A 62 9.32 6.09 16.72
N PHE A 63 9.89 6.17 15.51
CA PHE A 63 11.33 6.38 15.34
C PHE A 63 11.82 7.73 15.85
N GLN A 64 11.03 8.80 15.68
CA GLN A 64 11.35 10.10 16.26
C GLN A 64 11.33 10.05 17.79
N GLU A 65 10.32 9.41 18.37
CA GLU A 65 10.22 9.21 19.81
C GLU A 65 11.39 8.39 20.37
N MET A 66 11.88 7.37 19.65
CA MET A 66 13.06 6.60 20.08
C MET A 66 14.31 7.47 20.30
N ILE A 67 14.49 8.52 19.50
CA ILE A 67 15.69 9.37 19.56
C ILE A 67 15.43 10.75 20.19
N ASP A 68 14.26 10.89 20.80
CA ASP A 68 13.91 12.02 21.65
C ASP A 68 14.92 12.14 22.80
N PRO A 69 15.41 13.35 23.15
CA PRO A 69 16.46 13.50 24.17
C PRO A 69 16.13 12.83 25.51
N ASP A 70 14.86 12.82 25.91
CA ASP A 70 14.42 12.18 27.15
C ASP A 70 14.59 10.67 27.05
N GLN A 71 14.15 10.03 25.96
CA GLN A 71 14.31 8.59 25.73
C GLN A 71 15.79 8.20 25.62
N VAL A 72 16.59 9.01 24.93
CA VAL A 72 18.05 8.78 24.81
C VAL A 72 18.73 8.83 26.18
N SER A 73 18.30 9.75 27.05
CA SER A 73 18.84 9.85 28.42
C SER A 73 18.51 8.62 29.26
N VAL A 74 17.29 8.09 29.14
CA VAL A 74 16.85 6.85 29.81
C VAL A 74 17.67 5.67 29.31
N GLU A 75 17.81 5.52 28.00
CA GLU A 75 18.55 4.41 27.41
C GLU A 75 20.04 4.43 27.81
N ARG A 76 20.67 5.61 27.81
CA ARG A 76 22.04 5.78 28.30
C ARG A 76 22.16 5.42 29.78
N HIS A 77 21.23 5.87 30.61
CA HIS A 77 21.24 5.53 32.03
C HIS A 77 21.11 4.02 32.25
N LEU A 78 20.22 3.35 31.49
CA LEU A 78 20.08 1.90 31.54
C LEU A 78 21.35 1.17 31.11
N ALA A 79 22.03 1.64 30.05
CA ALA A 79 23.29 1.08 29.60
C ALA A 79 24.42 1.25 30.64
N GLU A 80 24.52 2.41 31.28
CA GLU A 80 25.56 2.71 32.27
C GLU A 80 25.36 1.98 33.61
N THR A 81 24.10 1.67 33.96
CA THR A 81 23.75 1.02 35.24
C THR A 81 23.55 -0.50 35.13
N HIS A 82 23.61 -1.05 33.91
CA HIS A 82 23.40 -2.47 33.69
C HIS A 82 24.51 -3.33 34.32
N SER A 83 24.14 -4.46 34.91
CA SER A 83 25.10 -5.47 35.33
C SER A 83 25.60 -6.27 34.12
N GLY A 84 26.79 -5.96 33.62
CA GLY A 84 27.37 -6.61 32.44
C GLY A 84 27.69 -5.61 31.34
N ASP A 85 27.60 -6.04 30.08
CA ASP A 85 27.75 -5.15 28.93
C ASP A 85 26.41 -4.44 28.64
N GLY A 86 26.17 -3.34 29.35
CA GLY A 86 24.94 -2.56 29.19
C GLY A 86 24.80 -1.87 27.84
N TRP A 87 25.92 -1.61 27.15
CA TRP A 87 25.92 -1.05 25.81
C TRP A 87 25.50 -2.10 24.78
N GLN A 88 26.01 -3.33 24.87
CA GLN A 88 25.51 -4.44 24.06
C GLN A 88 24.00 -4.67 24.28
N ALA A 89 23.56 -4.69 25.55
CA ALA A 89 22.13 -4.84 25.85
C ALA A 89 21.27 -3.68 25.32
N SER A 90 21.84 -2.48 25.19
CA SER A 90 21.18 -1.33 24.57
C SER A 90 21.08 -1.48 23.06
N GLU A 91 22.14 -1.95 22.40
CA GLU A 91 22.14 -2.27 20.97
C GLU A 91 21.01 -3.24 20.63
N ASP A 92 20.91 -4.35 21.37
CA ASP A 92 19.90 -5.37 21.17
C ASP A 92 18.48 -4.78 21.29
N ARG A 93 18.22 -3.97 22.33
CA ARG A 93 16.91 -3.29 22.50
C ARG A 93 16.58 -2.35 21.36
N ILE A 94 17.55 -1.57 20.87
CA ILE A 94 17.35 -0.65 19.76
C ILE A 94 17.05 -1.44 18.48
N TRP A 95 17.75 -2.56 18.26
CA TRP A 95 17.51 -3.47 17.14
C TRP A 95 16.10 -4.05 17.18
N ASP A 96 15.72 -4.69 18.27
CA ASP A 96 14.41 -5.31 18.46
C ASP A 96 13.29 -4.26 18.29
N ARG A 97 13.42 -3.11 18.97
CA ARG A 97 12.40 -2.07 18.91
C ARG A 97 12.26 -1.49 17.51
N SER A 98 13.37 -1.28 16.80
CA SER A 98 13.33 -0.73 15.45
C SER A 98 12.71 -1.69 14.44
N GLU A 99 12.86 -3.00 14.63
CA GLU A 99 12.18 -4.03 13.82
C GLU A 99 10.66 -4.03 14.06
N VAL A 100 10.25 -4.01 15.32
CA VAL A 100 8.82 -3.94 15.71
C VAL A 100 8.14 -2.68 15.13
N ILE A 101 8.87 -1.57 15.07
CA ILE A 101 8.36 -0.30 14.52
C ILE A 101 8.25 -0.35 12.98
N SER A 102 9.16 -1.04 12.28
CA SER A 102 9.16 -1.09 10.82
C SER A 102 8.21 -2.14 10.24
N GLU A 103 7.98 -3.25 10.94
CA GLU A 103 7.19 -4.40 10.46
C GLU A 103 5.80 -4.01 9.93
N PRO A 104 4.99 -3.15 10.58
CA PRO A 104 3.68 -2.76 10.04
C PRO A 104 3.76 -2.05 8.68
N VAL A 105 4.83 -1.30 8.45
CA VAL A 105 5.05 -0.59 7.18
C VAL A 105 5.49 -1.56 6.10
N GLU A 106 6.36 -2.52 6.42
CA GLU A 106 6.82 -3.57 5.49
C GLU A 106 5.63 -4.40 5.01
N ASN A 107 4.80 -4.88 5.95
CA ASN A 107 3.56 -5.61 5.65
C ASN A 107 2.61 -4.79 4.76
N ALA A 108 2.46 -3.50 5.02
CA ALA A 108 1.60 -2.64 4.21
C ALA A 108 2.19 -2.35 2.81
N LEU A 109 3.52 -2.24 2.68
CA LEU A 109 4.22 -2.10 1.41
C LEU A 109 4.02 -3.34 0.53
N GLU A 110 4.11 -4.54 1.12
CA GLU A 110 3.83 -5.79 0.40
C GLU A 110 2.38 -5.85 -0.12
N GLN A 111 1.41 -5.47 0.71
CA GLN A 111 0.00 -5.41 0.30
C GLN A 111 -0.22 -4.44 -0.87
N VAL A 112 0.41 -3.26 -0.83
CA VAL A 112 0.32 -2.29 -1.92
C VAL A 112 1.07 -2.79 -3.16
N ALA A 113 2.19 -3.49 -3.03
CA ALA A 113 2.90 -4.08 -4.17
C ALA A 113 2.06 -5.19 -4.85
N LEU A 114 1.30 -5.98 -4.07
CA LEU A 114 0.44 -7.03 -4.59
C LEU A 114 -0.82 -6.50 -5.28
N LEU A 115 -1.44 -5.45 -4.73
CA LEU A 115 -2.74 -4.94 -5.18
C LEU A 115 -2.63 -3.72 -6.09
N GLY A 116 -1.52 -3.00 -6.02
CA GLY A 116 -1.30 -1.70 -6.65
C GLY A 116 -1.16 -1.76 -8.18
N PRO A 117 -1.41 -0.64 -8.87
CA PRO A 117 -1.07 -0.51 -10.28
C PRO A 117 0.43 -0.33 -10.47
N ALA A 118 0.99 -0.88 -11.55
CA ALA A 118 2.42 -0.80 -11.89
C ALA A 118 2.98 0.64 -11.93
N SER A 119 2.12 1.65 -12.13
CA SER A 119 2.50 3.07 -12.04
C SER A 119 2.97 3.50 -10.65
N MET A 120 2.76 2.67 -9.62
CA MET A 120 3.15 2.96 -8.23
C MET A 120 4.40 2.22 -7.79
N ASP A 121 4.92 1.27 -8.56
CA ASP A 121 6.04 0.40 -8.18
C ASP A 121 7.27 1.21 -7.78
N THR A 122 7.64 2.22 -8.58
CA THR A 122 8.77 3.12 -8.27
C THR A 122 8.57 3.87 -6.95
N ALA A 123 7.35 4.32 -6.66
CA ALA A 123 7.07 5.07 -5.44
C ALA A 123 7.06 4.16 -4.20
N CYS A 124 6.57 2.92 -4.34
CA CYS A 124 6.61 1.93 -3.26
C CYS A 124 8.05 1.48 -2.99
N ALA A 125 8.84 1.24 -4.04
CA ALA A 125 10.25 0.91 -3.91
C ALA A 125 11.04 2.04 -3.24
N GLN A 126 10.74 3.31 -3.56
CA GLN A 126 11.34 4.45 -2.88
C GLN A 126 10.99 4.49 -1.39
N LEU A 127 9.72 4.25 -1.03
CA LEU A 127 9.32 4.17 0.39
C LEU A 127 10.04 3.04 1.12
N ALA A 128 10.09 1.84 0.54
CA ALA A 128 10.80 0.69 1.11
C ALA A 128 12.29 0.99 1.32
N SER A 129 12.95 1.58 0.33
CA SER A 129 14.35 1.99 0.44
C SER A 129 14.55 3.02 1.55
N THR A 130 13.65 4.00 1.68
CA THR A 130 13.75 5.02 2.74
C THR A 130 13.42 4.47 4.12
N LEU A 131 12.54 3.47 4.24
CA LEU A 131 12.32 2.76 5.50
C LEU A 131 13.59 2.06 5.95
N SER A 132 14.24 1.32 5.04
CA SER A 132 15.53 0.67 5.34
C SER A 132 16.60 1.69 5.76
N ALA A 133 16.68 2.84 5.08
CA ALA A 133 17.60 3.91 5.44
C ALA A 133 17.29 4.53 6.82
N LEU A 134 16.01 4.74 7.16
CA LEU A 134 15.59 5.19 8.49
C LEU A 134 15.99 4.19 9.57
N THR A 135 15.64 2.92 9.39
CA THR A 135 15.99 1.85 10.34
C THR A 135 17.50 1.76 10.53
N GLN A 136 18.30 1.86 9.46
CA GLN A 136 19.75 1.88 9.54
C GLN A 136 20.29 3.13 10.26
N ALA A 137 19.71 4.32 10.00
CA ALA A 137 20.12 5.55 10.66
C ALA A 137 19.86 5.51 12.18
N ILE A 138 18.72 4.95 12.60
CA ILE A 138 18.39 4.74 14.01
C ILE A 138 19.35 3.74 14.67
N ARG A 139 19.71 2.66 13.96
CA ARG A 139 20.63 1.63 14.45
C ARG A 139 22.10 2.07 14.41
N LEU A 140 22.42 3.16 13.71
CA LEU A 140 23.79 3.61 13.55
C LEU A 140 24.37 4.01 14.91
N GLN A 141 25.50 3.39 15.27
CA GLN A 141 26.16 3.54 16.57
C GLN A 141 25.33 3.04 17.76
N ALA A 142 24.28 2.25 17.54
CA ALA A 142 23.61 1.54 18.63
C ALA A 142 24.65 0.74 19.44
N GLY A 143 24.49 0.72 20.76
CA GLY A 143 25.52 0.15 21.66
C GLY A 143 26.76 1.03 21.86
N SER A 144 26.68 2.33 21.59
CA SER A 144 27.76 3.28 21.84
C SER A 144 27.26 4.53 22.58
N PRO A 145 28.09 5.18 23.41
CA PRO A 145 27.79 6.49 23.98
C PRO A 145 27.48 7.57 22.92
N ALA A 146 27.95 7.39 21.69
CA ALA A 146 27.71 8.28 20.56
C ALA A 146 26.29 8.16 19.98
N TRP A 147 25.51 7.13 20.36
CA TRP A 147 24.12 6.99 19.94
C TRP A 147 23.22 8.08 20.54
N PRO A 148 22.22 8.58 19.78
CA PRO A 148 21.98 8.35 18.35
C PRO A 148 22.83 9.26 17.46
N ASN A 149 23.15 8.80 16.25
CA ASN A 149 23.73 9.67 15.22
C ASN A 149 22.65 10.63 14.68
N ARG A 150 22.57 11.82 15.27
CA ARG A 150 21.52 12.81 14.95
C ARG A 150 21.56 13.29 13.51
N ASP A 151 22.74 13.45 12.93
CA ASP A 151 22.87 13.93 11.54
C ASP A 151 22.35 12.89 10.54
N ALA A 152 22.69 11.62 10.76
CA ALA A 152 22.17 10.52 9.95
C ALA A 152 20.64 10.40 10.08
N CYS A 153 20.10 10.54 11.29
CA CYS A 153 18.65 10.52 11.52
C CYS A 153 17.92 11.67 10.82
N HIS A 154 18.44 12.90 10.91
CA HIS A 154 17.86 14.05 10.22
C HIS A 154 17.85 13.87 8.70
N SER A 155 18.99 13.44 8.12
CA SER A 155 19.06 13.19 6.69
C SER A 155 18.07 12.11 6.24
N ALA A 156 17.90 11.05 7.05
CA ALA A 156 16.94 10.00 6.76
C ALA A 156 15.49 10.49 6.86
N TRP A 157 15.15 11.38 7.80
CA TRP A 157 13.82 11.98 7.89
C TRP A 157 13.49 12.86 6.69
N ASP A 158 14.45 13.65 6.19
CA ASP A 158 14.25 14.46 4.99
C ASP A 158 13.95 13.59 3.77
N GLN A 159 14.69 12.48 3.62
CA GLN A 159 14.46 11.49 2.57
C GLN A 159 13.10 10.81 2.70
N ALA A 160 12.72 10.44 3.93
CA ALA A 160 11.42 9.84 4.23
C ALA A 160 10.25 10.78 3.90
N ALA A 161 10.38 12.08 4.23
CA ALA A 161 9.40 13.10 3.89
C ALA A 161 9.26 13.25 2.36
N ALA A 162 10.39 13.30 1.64
CA ALA A 162 10.40 13.36 0.18
C ALA A 162 9.76 12.13 -0.48
N ALA A 163 10.09 10.92 0.00
CA ALA A 163 9.52 9.67 -0.50
C ALA A 163 8.00 9.61 -0.29
N ARG A 164 7.51 10.06 0.88
CA ARG A 164 6.07 10.17 1.15
C ARG A 164 5.36 11.11 0.18
N ILE A 165 5.96 12.26 -0.15
CA ILE A 165 5.38 13.21 -1.12
C ILE A 165 5.27 12.55 -2.50
N LEU A 166 6.32 11.84 -2.95
CA LEU A 166 6.30 11.12 -4.22
C LEU A 166 5.22 10.04 -4.26
N PHE A 167 5.09 9.27 -3.17
CA PHE A 167 4.04 8.26 -3.05
C PHE A 167 2.64 8.85 -3.11
N VAL A 168 2.34 9.91 -2.34
CA VAL A 168 1.03 10.58 -2.37
C VAL A 168 0.72 11.13 -3.76
N SER A 169 1.71 11.68 -4.46
CA SER A 169 1.57 12.16 -5.84
C SER A 169 1.25 11.03 -6.82
N ALA A 170 1.94 9.89 -6.70
CA ALA A 170 1.69 8.71 -7.51
C ALA A 170 0.28 8.12 -7.24
N TYR A 171 -0.09 7.99 -5.97
CA TYR A 171 -1.41 7.55 -5.54
C TYR A 171 -2.54 8.42 -6.10
N ARG A 172 -2.38 9.75 -6.06
CA ARG A 172 -3.35 10.69 -6.63
C ARG A 172 -3.52 10.49 -8.14
N LYS A 173 -2.42 10.30 -8.87
CA LYS A 173 -2.47 10.01 -10.32
C LYS A 173 -3.17 8.67 -10.60
N ALA A 174 -2.85 7.63 -9.84
CA ALA A 174 -3.42 6.31 -9.99
C ALA A 174 -4.94 6.28 -9.73
N THR A 175 -5.43 7.04 -8.75
CA THR A 175 -6.84 7.08 -8.36
C THR A 175 -7.71 8.00 -9.22
N TRP A 176 -7.14 9.04 -9.84
CA TRP A 176 -7.88 9.97 -10.70
C TRP A 176 -8.30 9.39 -12.06
N THR A 177 -7.76 8.23 -12.44
CA THR A 177 -8.17 7.58 -13.69
C THR A 177 -9.48 6.82 -13.48
N ALA A 178 -10.59 7.39 -13.97
CA ALA A 178 -11.88 6.69 -13.97
C ALA A 178 -11.77 5.37 -14.76
N PRO A 179 -12.42 4.28 -14.33
CA PRO A 179 -12.40 3.04 -15.07
C PRO A 179 -13.30 3.27 -16.29
N SER A 180 -12.71 3.54 -17.46
CA SER A 180 -13.50 3.61 -18.68
C SER A 180 -13.92 2.20 -19.06
N PRO A 181 -15.20 1.91 -19.32
CA PRO A 181 -15.55 0.68 -20.00
C PRO A 181 -14.79 0.70 -21.33
N ARG A 182 -13.87 -0.27 -21.50
CA ARG A 182 -13.11 -0.45 -22.74
C ARG A 182 -14.16 -0.54 -23.85
N ARG A 183 -14.32 0.51 -24.66
CA ARG A 183 -15.16 0.42 -25.86
C ARG A 183 -14.49 -0.66 -26.70
N LEU A 184 -15.16 -1.81 -26.84
CA LEU A 184 -14.89 -2.73 -27.93
C LEU A 184 -15.06 -1.90 -29.20
N ARG A 185 -13.96 -1.37 -29.74
CA ARG A 185 -13.92 -0.93 -31.12
C ARG A 185 -14.15 -2.21 -31.90
N GLY A 186 -15.33 -2.33 -32.50
CA GLY A 186 -15.59 -3.35 -33.51
C GLY A 186 -14.51 -3.21 -34.58
N THR A 187 -13.69 -4.24 -34.70
CA THR A 187 -12.95 -4.57 -35.92
C THR A 187 -13.81 -5.52 -36.72
#